data_AF-A0A2G5ED61-F1
#
_entry.id   AF-A0A2G5ED61-F1
#
_cell.length_a   1.000
_cell.length_b   1.000
_cell.length_c   1.000
_cell.angle_alpha   90.00
_cell.angle_beta   90.00
_cell.angle_gamma   90.00
#
_symmetry.space_group_name_H-M   'P 1'
#
loop_
_entity.id
_entity.type
_entity.pdbx_description
1 polymer ?
#
loop_
_entity_poly.entity_id
_entity_poly.type
_entity_poly.pdbx_seq_one_letter_code
_entity_poly.pdbx_strand_id
1 'polypeptide(L)'
;MEKEGVREEVDQENKKECEVVVIENENYVKGIHDQQQVNKSYENREFNVSKLQTLNPTNPLRIVIQGAHQSHQVPTPSPPQPLRVSTTPQQQPSLSSLNSRKFTNRISLFIFLLHTVVAIGLVCFLGYKAVQGILKEGSIKRREQRVLRYWFPQVECSAIISIFLAFIWQKTLREWPGFMIKFILWSSFATSLSAGILLLCFQKPSTDGVGVALVGYSIGNGLYACWVTRRIGFTTKVITKSLEPITKFPDINYPIYLMMGVGFMWITVWVLAVIGALNFYFPPLVVILLVLSLAWTTEVLRNVANLTVSRVISLYYLRGMQSSTQFCFQRAMSRNLGSACLGSLFVPAIEALRIIARGLNLLEGEDEFMFSCAHCCLRVMESIFRYGNGWAYVQIATYGKGFVRASQDTWGLFERQGMERIVDADITSAICFLTGVCSGSICVIATGSWTFAVHRSFTATVSLLAFFIGYLMTRIGMAVPHACVSCYYVCYAENPENRLFDKTIPDRINFINSGRDVLVQTPRVPRNL
;
A
#
# COMPACT_ATOMS: atom_id res chain seq x y z
N MET A 1 -78.50 1.64 -19.34
CA MET A 1 -77.39 0.69 -19.56
C MET A 1 -76.02 1.21 -19.11
N GLU A 2 -75.86 2.49 -18.73
CA GLU A 2 -74.54 3.04 -18.33
C GLU A 2 -74.31 3.09 -16.80
N LYS A 3 -75.31 2.77 -15.99
CA LYS A 3 -75.20 2.74 -14.50
C LYS A 3 -74.93 1.36 -13.90
N GLU A 4 -75.05 0.28 -14.67
CA GLU A 4 -74.71 -1.08 -14.21
C GLU A 4 -73.23 -1.40 -14.40
N GLY A 5 -72.60 -0.93 -15.49
CA GLY A 5 -71.17 -1.21 -15.77
C GLY A 5 -70.20 -0.61 -14.74
N VAL A 6 -70.49 0.58 -14.21
CA VAL A 6 -69.62 1.24 -13.21
C VAL A 6 -69.66 0.52 -11.85
N ARG A 7 -70.76 -0.19 -11.54
CA ARG A 7 -70.86 -0.94 -10.28
C ARG A 7 -70.09 -2.26 -10.32
N GLU A 8 -70.02 -2.90 -11.49
CA GLU A 8 -69.24 -4.13 -11.67
C GLU A 8 -67.72 -3.89 -11.65
N GLU A 9 -67.24 -2.74 -12.14
CA GLU A 9 -65.81 -2.40 -12.09
C GLU A 9 -65.33 -2.13 -10.65
N VAL A 10 -66.11 -1.42 -9.84
CA VAL A 10 -65.75 -1.12 -8.44
C VAL A 10 -65.77 -2.39 -7.57
N ASP A 11 -66.70 -3.32 -7.83
CA ASP A 11 -66.73 -4.60 -7.12
C ASP A 11 -65.57 -5.53 -7.53
N GLN A 12 -65.07 -5.45 -8.77
CA GLN A 12 -63.87 -6.17 -9.19
C GLN A 12 -62.57 -5.62 -8.59
N GLU A 13 -62.47 -4.30 -8.45
CA GLU A 13 -61.29 -3.64 -7.86
C GLU A 13 -61.16 -3.95 -6.36
N ASN A 14 -62.27 -3.85 -5.62
CA ASN A 14 -62.31 -4.23 -4.20
C ASN A 14 -62.00 -5.73 -3.98
N LYS A 15 -62.40 -6.60 -4.91
CA LYS A 15 -62.12 -8.04 -4.80
C LYS A 15 -60.63 -8.36 -4.99
N LYS A 16 -59.95 -7.64 -5.90
CA LYS A 16 -58.49 -7.75 -6.08
C LYS A 16 -57.72 -7.20 -4.88
N GLU A 17 -58.15 -6.08 -4.32
CA GLU A 17 -57.49 -5.49 -3.15
C GLU A 17 -57.62 -6.41 -1.92
N CYS A 18 -58.78 -7.05 -1.73
CA CYS A 18 -58.99 -8.03 -0.67
C CYS A 18 -58.12 -9.29 -0.86
N GLU A 19 -57.93 -9.76 -2.10
CA GLU A 19 -57.08 -10.92 -2.42
C GLU A 19 -55.59 -10.63 -2.14
N VAL A 20 -55.11 -9.41 -2.44
CA VAL A 20 -53.74 -8.98 -2.13
C VAL A 20 -53.49 -8.94 -0.62
N VAL A 21 -54.44 -8.42 0.16
CA VAL A 21 -54.33 -8.36 1.63
C VAL A 21 -54.33 -9.75 2.27
N VAL A 22 -55.06 -10.71 1.70
CA VAL A 22 -55.05 -12.11 2.17
C VAL A 22 -53.69 -12.77 1.89
N ILE A 23 -53.10 -12.54 0.71
CA ILE A 23 -51.78 -13.09 0.35
C ILE A 23 -50.66 -12.49 1.22
N GLU A 24 -50.70 -11.19 1.53
CA GLU A 24 -49.74 -10.56 2.45
C GLU A 24 -49.84 -11.12 3.86
N ASN A 25 -51.05 -11.35 4.37
CA ASN A 25 -51.24 -11.95 5.69
C ASN A 25 -50.78 -13.41 5.74
N GLU A 26 -51.02 -14.22 4.70
CA GLU A 26 -50.50 -15.59 4.63
C GLU A 26 -48.97 -15.62 4.61
N ASN A 27 -48.33 -14.72 3.85
CA ASN A 27 -46.87 -14.63 3.80
C ASN A 27 -46.27 -14.15 5.14
N TYR A 28 -46.93 -13.23 5.83
CA TYR A 28 -46.53 -12.78 7.17
C TYR A 28 -46.63 -13.90 8.21
N VAL A 29 -47.73 -14.67 8.20
CA VAL A 29 -47.92 -15.82 9.10
C VAL A 29 -46.91 -16.94 8.81
N LYS A 30 -46.58 -17.18 7.53
CA LYS A 30 -45.55 -18.15 7.13
C LYS A 30 -44.16 -17.73 7.59
N GLY A 31 -43.83 -16.44 7.49
CA GLY A 31 -42.59 -15.86 8.02
C GLY A 31 -42.44 -16.03 9.53
N ILE A 32 -43.53 -15.87 10.30
CA ILE A 32 -43.53 -16.11 11.75
C ILE A 32 -43.31 -17.60 12.06
N HIS A 33 -43.95 -18.50 11.31
CA HIS A 33 -43.80 -19.95 11.50
C HIS A 33 -42.36 -20.44 11.22
N ASP A 34 -41.72 -19.91 10.18
CA ASP A 34 -40.33 -20.23 9.85
C ASP A 34 -39.37 -19.67 10.91
N GLN A 35 -39.61 -18.45 11.40
CA GLN A 35 -38.81 -17.85 12.47
C GLN A 35 -38.93 -18.63 13.80
N GLN A 36 -40.11 -19.20 14.07
CA GLN A 36 -40.34 -20.04 15.26
C GLN A 36 -39.73 -21.45 15.12
N GLN A 37 -39.66 -22.01 13.90
CA GLN A 37 -38.91 -23.25 13.64
C GLN A 37 -37.39 -23.05 13.78
N VAL A 38 -36.88 -21.92 13.29
CA VAL A 38 -35.46 -21.57 13.41
C VAL A 38 -35.07 -21.38 14.87
N ASN A 39 -35.87 -20.67 15.68
CA ASN A 39 -35.61 -20.52 17.11
C ASN A 39 -35.65 -21.85 17.88
N LYS A 40 -36.58 -22.76 17.55
CA LYS A 40 -36.59 -24.13 18.12
C LYS A 40 -35.35 -24.95 17.73
N SER A 41 -34.81 -24.75 16.53
CA SER A 41 -33.56 -25.39 16.09
C SER A 41 -32.34 -24.85 16.85
N TYR A 42 -32.33 -23.55 17.21
CA TYR A 42 -31.26 -22.96 18.02
C TYR A 42 -31.30 -23.42 19.49
N GLU A 43 -32.47 -23.44 20.13
CA GLU A 43 -32.61 -23.96 21.51
C GLU A 43 -32.20 -25.44 21.61
N ASN A 44 -32.56 -26.27 20.63
CA ASN A 44 -32.23 -27.70 20.64
C ASN A 44 -30.73 -27.96 20.36
N ARG A 45 -30.03 -27.01 19.71
CA ARG A 45 -28.56 -27.03 19.57
C ARG A 45 -27.86 -26.60 20.86
N GLU A 46 -28.34 -25.55 21.53
CA GLU A 46 -27.77 -25.12 22.83
C GLU A 46 -27.94 -26.19 23.93
N PHE A 47 -29.09 -26.88 23.96
CA PHE A 47 -29.35 -27.96 24.92
C PHE A 47 -28.43 -29.18 24.69
N ASN A 48 -28.03 -29.45 23.43
CA ASN A 48 -27.07 -30.52 23.12
C ASN A 48 -25.61 -30.13 23.42
N VAL A 49 -25.26 -28.84 23.29
CA VAL A 49 -23.89 -28.35 23.59
C VAL A 49 -23.64 -28.30 25.11
N SER A 50 -24.66 -27.99 25.92
CA SER A 50 -24.55 -27.96 27.37
C SER A 50 -24.50 -29.34 28.04
N LYS A 51 -24.84 -30.43 27.32
CA LYS A 51 -24.66 -31.82 27.77
C LYS A 51 -23.26 -32.41 27.53
N LEU A 52 -22.36 -31.66 26.88
CA LEU A 52 -21.00 -32.12 26.53
C LEU A 52 -19.88 -31.53 27.41
N GLN A 53 -20.21 -30.81 28.49
CA GLN A 53 -19.23 -30.14 29.36
C GLN A 53 -19.15 -30.67 30.80
N THR A 54 -19.55 -31.92 31.06
CA THR A 54 -19.45 -32.54 32.39
C THR A 54 -18.76 -33.90 32.37
N LEU A 55 -17.49 -33.96 31.95
CA LEU A 55 -16.60 -35.06 32.30
C LEU A 55 -15.16 -34.56 32.51
N ASN A 56 -14.82 -34.29 33.78
CA ASN A 56 -13.46 -34.47 34.32
C ASN A 56 -13.45 -35.88 34.93
N PRO A 57 -12.43 -36.73 34.68
CA PRO A 57 -11.45 -36.91 35.75
C PRO A 57 -10.01 -37.29 35.32
N THR A 58 -9.07 -36.88 36.18
CA THR A 58 -7.88 -37.61 36.68
C THR A 58 -6.66 -37.88 35.80
N ASN A 59 -5.55 -37.34 36.30
CA ASN A 59 -4.16 -37.74 36.17
C ASN A 59 -3.94 -39.20 36.63
N PRO A 60 -2.97 -39.95 36.05
CA PRO A 60 -2.30 -41.00 36.82
C PRO A 60 -0.76 -40.85 36.84
N LEU A 61 -0.26 -41.09 38.05
CA LEU A 61 1.12 -41.28 38.48
C LEU A 61 1.93 -42.24 37.59
N ARG A 62 3.21 -41.92 37.35
CA ARG A 62 4.22 -42.89 36.90
C ARG A 62 5.20 -43.16 38.04
N ILE A 63 5.02 -44.30 38.69
CA ILE A 63 5.98 -44.92 39.60
C ILE A 63 6.96 -45.75 38.76
N VAL A 64 8.27 -45.54 38.97
CA VAL A 64 9.31 -46.53 38.66
C VAL A 64 10.19 -46.62 39.91
N ILE A 65 10.33 -47.84 40.43
CA ILE A 65 11.13 -48.23 41.61
C ILE A 65 12.38 -49.00 41.15
N GLN A 66 13.40 -48.96 42.03
CA GLN A 66 14.63 -49.77 42.19
C GLN A 66 15.95 -49.16 41.68
N GLY A 67 17.00 -49.02 42.52
CA GLY A 67 17.16 -49.55 43.88
C GLY A 67 18.35 -49.04 44.71
N ALA A 68 18.29 -49.44 45.98
CA ALA A 68 19.30 -49.65 47.01
C ALA A 68 20.49 -48.66 47.18
N HIS A 69 20.55 -47.97 48.32
CA HIS A 69 21.39 -48.37 49.48
C HIS A 69 21.03 -47.56 50.74
N GLN A 70 21.14 -48.23 51.88
CA GLN A 70 20.76 -47.81 53.24
C GLN A 70 21.68 -46.72 53.83
N SER A 71 21.11 -45.84 54.66
CA SER A 71 21.59 -45.60 56.05
C SER A 71 20.67 -44.61 56.80
N HIS A 72 20.24 -45.02 58.00
CA HIS A 72 19.45 -44.26 58.97
C HIS A 72 20.17 -43.02 59.52
N GLN A 73 19.45 -41.90 59.74
CA GLN A 73 19.61 -41.03 60.92
C GLN A 73 18.43 -40.06 61.11
N VAL A 74 18.07 -39.85 62.38
CA VAL A 74 16.95 -39.07 62.97
C VAL A 74 17.32 -37.57 63.06
N PRO A 75 16.38 -36.61 63.02
CA PRO A 75 16.69 -35.19 62.77
C PRO A 75 16.97 -34.36 64.03
N THR A 76 17.72 -33.27 63.88
CA THR A 76 17.94 -32.22 64.89
C THR A 76 17.66 -30.85 64.24
N PRO A 77 16.98 -29.88 64.90
CA PRO A 77 16.55 -28.64 64.26
C PRO A 77 17.67 -27.60 64.23
N SER A 78 17.69 -26.76 63.19
CA SER A 78 18.58 -25.61 63.04
C SER A 78 17.78 -24.41 62.48
N PRO A 79 18.18 -23.16 62.79
CA PRO A 79 17.29 -22.00 62.98
C PRO A 79 16.79 -21.33 61.69
N PRO A 80 15.78 -20.44 61.76
CA PRO A 80 15.10 -19.91 60.58
C PRO A 80 16.00 -18.98 59.75
N GLN A 81 16.18 -19.30 58.47
CA GLN A 81 16.76 -18.39 57.48
C GLN A 81 15.69 -17.44 56.91
N PRO A 82 16.00 -16.15 56.70
CA PRO A 82 15.05 -15.17 56.21
C PRO A 82 14.64 -15.42 54.75
N LEU A 83 13.37 -15.13 54.43
CA LEU A 83 12.79 -15.26 53.10
C LEU A 83 13.67 -14.60 52.03
N ARG A 84 14.26 -15.42 51.14
CA ARG A 84 14.72 -14.94 49.84
C ARG A 84 13.51 -14.78 48.92
N VAL A 85 13.13 -13.53 48.69
CA VAL A 85 12.29 -13.15 47.55
C VAL A 85 12.99 -13.64 46.28
N SER A 86 12.45 -14.68 45.67
CA SER A 86 12.89 -15.13 44.34
C SER A 86 12.41 -14.10 43.33
N THR A 87 13.28 -13.15 42.99
CA THR A 87 13.14 -12.38 41.77
C THR A 87 13.41 -13.32 40.60
N THR A 88 12.34 -13.88 40.05
CA THR A 88 12.37 -14.48 38.72
C THR A 88 12.98 -13.44 37.78
N PRO A 89 14.07 -13.72 37.04
CA PRO A 89 14.51 -12.81 36.02
C PRO A 89 13.40 -12.76 34.97
N GLN A 90 12.65 -11.66 34.94
CA GLN A 90 11.85 -11.33 33.77
C GLN A 90 12.82 -11.35 32.59
N GLN A 91 12.60 -12.28 31.66
CA GLN A 91 13.26 -12.27 30.37
C GLN A 91 13.01 -10.90 29.73
N GLN A 92 14.00 -10.01 29.82
CA GLN A 92 14.09 -8.89 28.90
C GLN A 92 14.08 -9.49 27.48
N PRO A 93 13.20 -9.02 26.58
CA PRO A 93 13.21 -9.49 25.21
C PRO A 93 14.61 -9.25 24.66
N SER A 94 15.25 -10.33 24.19
CA SER A 94 16.59 -10.32 23.61
C SER A 94 16.78 -9.09 22.74
N LEU A 95 17.74 -8.23 23.11
CA LEU A 95 18.05 -7.00 22.40
C LEU A 95 18.44 -7.37 20.97
N SER A 96 17.48 -7.34 20.03
CA SER A 96 17.70 -7.79 18.66
C SER A 96 18.84 -6.99 18.05
N SER A 97 19.94 -7.67 17.71
CA SER A 97 21.14 -7.04 17.17
C SER A 97 20.81 -6.14 15.98
N LEU A 98 21.00 -4.83 16.15
CA LEU A 98 20.81 -3.78 15.12
C LEU A 98 21.79 -3.92 13.94
N ASN A 99 22.76 -4.81 14.07
CA ASN A 99 23.82 -5.08 13.09
C ASN A 99 23.77 -6.54 12.61
N SER A 100 22.57 -7.08 12.36
CA SER A 100 22.45 -8.35 11.63
C SER A 100 23.29 -8.28 10.34
N ARG A 101 24.21 -9.24 10.16
CA ARG A 101 25.05 -9.36 8.96
C ARG A 101 24.40 -10.22 7.87
N LYS A 102 23.25 -10.84 8.15
CA LYS A 102 22.58 -11.77 7.24
C LYS A 102 21.89 -11.00 6.09
N PHE A 103 21.98 -11.56 4.89
CA PHE A 103 21.17 -11.13 3.75
C PHE A 103 19.70 -11.52 3.98
N THR A 104 18.81 -10.56 3.76
CA THR A 104 17.36 -10.78 3.82
C THR A 104 16.85 -11.39 2.51
N ASN A 105 15.86 -12.28 2.60
CA ASN A 105 15.10 -12.84 1.47
C ASN A 105 15.95 -13.20 0.23
N ARG A 106 16.90 -14.14 0.39
CA ARG A 106 17.90 -14.49 -0.64
C ARG A 106 17.30 -14.93 -1.99
N ILE A 107 16.18 -15.65 -1.98
CA ILE A 107 15.51 -16.11 -3.20
C ILE A 107 14.99 -14.92 -4.00
N SER A 108 14.33 -13.97 -3.34
CA SER A 108 13.87 -12.73 -3.98
C SER A 108 15.03 -11.92 -4.55
N LEU A 109 16.13 -11.82 -3.80
CA LEU A 109 17.36 -11.18 -4.29
C LEU A 109 17.88 -11.87 -5.56
N PHE A 110 17.96 -13.20 -5.56
CA PHE A 110 18.42 -13.97 -6.72
C PHE A 110 17.52 -13.75 -7.94
N ILE A 111 16.19 -13.80 -7.77
CA ILE A 111 15.23 -13.57 -8.87
C ILE A 111 15.40 -12.15 -9.42
N PHE A 112 15.54 -11.15 -8.54
CA PHE A 112 15.73 -9.77 -8.99
C PHE A 112 17.05 -9.59 -9.73
N LEU A 113 18.16 -10.17 -9.24
CA LEU A 113 19.46 -10.10 -9.92
C LEU A 113 19.42 -10.79 -11.28
N LEU A 114 18.80 -11.97 -11.37
CA LEU A 114 18.59 -12.66 -12.64
C LEU A 114 17.76 -11.80 -13.60
N HIS A 115 16.65 -11.24 -13.12
CA HIS A 115 15.84 -10.29 -13.87
C HIS A 115 16.66 -9.08 -14.35
N THR A 116 17.50 -8.48 -13.49
CA THR A 116 18.35 -7.33 -13.86
C THR A 116 19.34 -7.70 -14.95
N VAL A 117 19.99 -8.87 -14.88
CA VAL A 117 20.93 -9.32 -15.92
C VAL A 117 20.19 -9.55 -17.24
N VAL A 118 19.05 -10.24 -17.21
CA VAL A 118 18.23 -10.48 -18.40
C VAL A 118 17.72 -9.16 -19.00
N ALA A 119 17.23 -8.24 -18.16
CA ALA A 119 16.74 -6.93 -18.58
C ALA A 119 17.84 -6.09 -19.21
N ILE A 120 19.04 -6.04 -18.61
CA ILE A 120 20.21 -5.34 -19.20
C ILE A 120 20.56 -5.96 -20.54
N GLY A 121 20.69 -7.30 -20.62
CA GLY A 121 21.00 -7.99 -21.88
C GLY A 121 19.97 -7.69 -22.97
N LEU A 122 18.69 -7.75 -22.64
CA LEU A 122 17.58 -7.46 -23.56
C LEU A 122 17.59 -6.00 -24.01
N VAL A 123 17.73 -5.05 -23.07
CA VAL A 123 17.77 -3.60 -23.35
C VAL A 123 18.98 -3.26 -24.24
N CYS A 124 20.16 -3.80 -23.94
CA CYS A 124 21.35 -3.62 -24.78
C CYS A 124 21.18 -4.24 -26.17
N PHE A 125 20.61 -5.44 -26.27
CA PHE A 125 20.35 -6.09 -27.55
C PHE A 125 19.36 -5.30 -28.41
N LEU A 126 18.26 -4.83 -27.82
CA LEU A 126 17.26 -4.02 -28.51
C LEU A 126 17.80 -2.63 -28.87
N GLY A 127 18.58 -2.01 -27.99
CA GLY A 127 19.29 -0.77 -28.28
C GLY A 127 20.25 -0.92 -29.46
N TYR A 128 21.01 -2.02 -29.50
CA TYR A 128 21.85 -2.36 -30.65
C TYR A 128 21.02 -2.55 -31.93
N LYS A 129 19.87 -3.23 -31.85
CA LYS A 129 18.95 -3.38 -32.98
C LYS A 129 18.42 -2.04 -33.48
N ALA A 130 18.12 -1.11 -32.58
CA ALA A 130 17.75 0.27 -32.94
C ALA A 130 18.90 0.95 -33.71
N VAL A 131 20.14 0.84 -33.24
CA VAL A 131 21.30 1.42 -33.95
C VAL A 131 21.51 0.76 -35.32
N GLN A 132 21.39 -0.57 -35.41
CA GLN A 132 21.49 -1.28 -36.69
C GLN A 132 20.41 -0.84 -37.68
N GLY A 133 19.19 -0.59 -37.23
CA GLY A 133 18.10 -0.13 -38.10
C GLY A 133 18.38 1.24 -38.72
N ILE A 134 19.07 2.13 -37.99
CA ILE A 134 19.46 3.46 -38.46
C ILE A 134 20.53 3.36 -39.56
N LEU A 135 21.44 2.39 -39.43
CA LEU A 135 22.52 2.16 -40.38
C LEU A 135 22.04 1.51 -41.68
N LYS A 136 20.97 0.71 -41.64
CA LYS A 136 20.41 0.06 -42.84
C LYS A 136 19.63 1.05 -43.70
N GLU A 137 20.05 1.23 -44.95
CA GLU A 137 19.32 2.09 -45.90
C GLU A 137 17.94 1.51 -46.23
N GLY A 138 16.90 2.36 -46.27
CA GLY A 138 15.55 1.95 -46.63
C GLY A 138 14.44 2.61 -45.80
N SER A 139 13.27 1.96 -45.76
CA SER A 139 12.08 2.40 -45.01
C SER A 139 12.28 2.37 -43.48
N ILE A 140 13.12 1.44 -42.99
CA ILE A 140 13.41 1.26 -41.56
C ILE A 140 14.16 2.47 -40.99
N LYS A 141 15.27 2.88 -41.62
CA LYS A 141 16.01 4.10 -41.25
C LYS A 141 15.12 5.34 -41.19
N ARG A 142 14.25 5.54 -42.18
CA ARG A 142 13.31 6.68 -42.20
C ARG A 142 12.32 6.65 -41.03
N ARG A 143 11.83 5.45 -40.65
CA ARG A 143 10.92 5.28 -39.50
C ARG A 143 11.64 5.56 -38.19
N GLU A 144 12.82 4.97 -37.97
CA GLU A 144 13.58 5.15 -36.74
C GLU A 144 14.10 6.57 -36.56
N GLN A 145 14.58 7.23 -37.62
CA GLN A 145 14.94 8.65 -37.57
C GLN A 145 13.76 9.54 -37.18
N ARG A 146 12.55 9.21 -37.64
CA ARG A 146 11.33 9.94 -37.25
C ARG A 146 11.03 9.76 -35.76
N VAL A 147 11.14 8.55 -35.23
CA VAL A 147 10.94 8.26 -33.80
C VAL A 147 12.02 8.97 -32.96
N LEU A 148 13.29 8.89 -33.35
CA LEU A 148 14.38 9.57 -32.65
C LEU A 148 14.25 11.09 -32.67
N ARG A 149 13.68 11.68 -33.73
CA ARG A 149 13.53 13.14 -33.83
C ARG A 149 12.29 13.67 -33.12
N TYR A 150 11.19 12.92 -33.14
CA TYR A 150 9.87 13.42 -32.72
C TYR A 150 9.20 12.66 -31.59
N TRP A 151 9.83 11.61 -31.06
CA TRP A 151 9.32 10.85 -29.92
C TRP A 151 10.31 10.80 -28.77
N PHE A 152 11.60 10.54 -29.05
CA PHE A 152 12.65 10.45 -28.02
C PHE A 152 12.81 11.74 -27.18
N PRO A 153 12.97 12.95 -27.78
CA PRO A 153 13.20 14.16 -27.00
C PRO A 153 12.04 14.50 -26.06
N GLN A 154 10.79 14.26 -26.49
CA GLN A 154 9.62 14.55 -25.67
C GLN A 154 9.51 13.61 -24.47
N VAL A 155 9.86 12.33 -24.65
CA VAL A 155 9.91 11.35 -23.55
C VAL A 155 11.03 11.70 -22.57
N GLU A 156 12.23 12.05 -23.05
CA GLU A 156 13.33 12.50 -22.18
C GLU A 156 13.00 13.80 -21.43
N CYS A 157 12.37 14.77 -22.10
CA CYS A 157 11.90 15.99 -21.47
C CYS A 157 10.88 15.72 -20.36
N SER A 158 10.02 14.71 -20.50
CA SER A 158 9.10 14.30 -19.43
C SER A 158 9.86 13.83 -18.18
N ALA A 159 10.94 13.08 -18.36
CA ALA A 159 11.79 12.62 -17.26
C ALA A 159 12.45 13.82 -16.54
N ILE A 160 13.00 14.79 -17.29
CA ILE A 160 13.61 16.00 -16.73
C ILE A 160 12.58 16.84 -15.96
N ILE A 161 11.40 17.09 -16.54
CA ILE A 161 10.30 17.81 -15.89
C ILE A 161 9.92 17.11 -14.58
N SER A 162 9.78 15.78 -14.61
CA SER A 162 9.39 15.00 -13.44
C SER A 162 10.42 15.00 -12.30
N ILE A 163 11.71 15.05 -12.63
CA ILE A 163 12.80 15.19 -11.67
C ILE A 163 12.70 16.56 -10.99
N PHE A 164 12.54 17.63 -11.78
CA PHE A 164 12.35 18.98 -11.24
C PHE A 164 11.12 19.08 -10.33
N LEU A 165 9.98 18.51 -10.77
CA LEU A 165 8.77 18.43 -9.96
C LEU A 165 9.00 17.63 -8.68
N ALA A 166 9.71 16.50 -8.72
CA ALA A 166 10.01 15.70 -7.54
C ALA A 166 10.78 16.51 -6.48
N PHE A 167 11.76 17.32 -6.89
CA PHE A 167 12.45 18.24 -5.98
C PHE A 167 11.50 19.29 -5.39
N ILE A 168 10.64 19.88 -6.21
CA ILE A 168 9.63 20.86 -5.75
C ILE A 168 8.70 20.23 -4.72
N TRP A 169 8.10 19.07 -5.02
CA TRP A 169 7.19 18.38 -4.12
C TRP A 169 7.86 18.04 -2.80
N GLN A 170 9.09 17.50 -2.86
CA GLN A 170 9.85 17.11 -1.68
C GLN A 170 10.23 18.34 -0.82
N LYS A 171 10.62 19.46 -1.44
CA LYS A 171 10.98 20.69 -0.73
C LYS A 171 9.75 21.33 -0.09
N THR A 172 8.72 21.58 -0.88
CA THR A 172 7.50 22.28 -0.44
C THR A 172 6.75 21.49 0.63
N LEU A 173 6.69 20.15 0.54
CA LEU A 173 6.04 19.33 1.58
C LEU A 173 6.75 19.44 2.93
N ARG A 174 8.07 19.68 2.95
CA ARG A 174 8.84 19.88 4.18
C ARG A 174 8.66 21.26 4.78
N GLU A 175 8.60 22.29 3.94
CA GLU A 175 8.46 23.67 4.39
C GLU A 175 7.02 23.98 4.82
N TRP A 176 6.02 23.55 4.05
CA TRP A 176 4.61 23.89 4.27
C TRP A 176 3.68 22.67 4.23
N PRO A 177 3.85 21.67 5.12
CA PRO A 177 3.09 20.41 5.06
C PRO A 177 1.57 20.62 5.08
N GLY A 178 1.05 21.53 5.91
CA GLY A 178 -0.39 21.75 6.04
C GLY A 178 -1.07 22.33 4.81
N PHE A 179 -0.40 23.25 4.11
CA PHE A 179 -0.85 23.76 2.82
C PHE A 179 -0.68 22.70 1.73
N MET A 180 0.49 22.06 1.69
CA MET A 180 0.85 21.14 0.62
C MET A 180 -0.03 19.90 0.54
N ILE A 181 -0.48 19.35 1.66
CA ILE A 181 -1.41 18.19 1.63
C ILE A 181 -2.71 18.56 0.90
N LYS A 182 -3.31 19.71 1.22
CA LYS A 182 -4.52 20.21 0.56
C LYS A 182 -4.25 20.50 -0.91
N PHE A 183 -3.13 21.16 -1.18
CA PHE A 183 -2.72 21.49 -2.54
C PHE A 183 -2.53 20.24 -3.40
N ILE A 184 -1.87 19.19 -2.90
CA ILE A 184 -1.66 17.92 -3.63
C ILE A 184 -2.99 17.24 -3.96
N LEU A 185 -3.92 17.17 -3.00
CA LEU A 185 -5.23 16.56 -3.21
C LEU A 185 -6.00 17.24 -4.37
N TRP A 186 -6.11 18.56 -4.31
CA TRP A 186 -6.87 19.33 -5.30
C TRP A 186 -6.12 19.54 -6.62
N SER A 187 -4.79 19.73 -6.59
CA SER A 187 -3.98 19.86 -7.82
C SER A 187 -3.94 18.55 -8.61
N SER A 188 -3.93 17.40 -7.94
CA SER A 188 -4.00 16.09 -8.62
C SER A 188 -5.33 15.93 -9.36
N PHE A 189 -6.45 16.38 -8.77
CA PHE A 189 -7.75 16.44 -9.44
C PHE A 189 -7.69 17.34 -10.68
N ALA A 190 -7.30 18.60 -10.49
CA ALA A 190 -7.29 19.59 -11.56
C ALA A 190 -6.35 19.22 -12.72
N THR A 191 -5.13 18.78 -12.42
CA THR A 191 -4.15 18.40 -13.46
C THR A 191 -4.58 17.15 -14.22
N SER A 192 -5.15 16.15 -13.55
CA SER A 192 -5.62 14.92 -14.21
C SER A 192 -6.85 15.17 -15.07
N LEU A 193 -7.78 16.01 -14.62
CA LEU A 193 -8.93 16.45 -15.41
C LEU A 193 -8.47 17.22 -16.65
N SER A 194 -7.57 18.20 -16.47
CA SER A 194 -7.00 18.97 -17.59
C SER A 194 -6.25 18.09 -18.59
N ALA A 195 -5.45 17.13 -18.12
CA ALA A 195 -4.77 16.17 -18.98
C ALA A 195 -5.77 15.29 -19.74
N GLY A 196 -6.83 14.80 -19.08
CA GLY A 196 -7.88 14.02 -19.70
C GLY A 196 -8.64 14.79 -20.79
N ILE A 197 -9.09 16.01 -20.48
CA ILE A 197 -9.76 16.90 -21.44
C ILE A 197 -8.83 17.21 -22.62
N LEU A 198 -7.56 17.53 -22.38
CA LEU A 198 -6.59 17.78 -23.44
C LEU A 198 -6.46 16.59 -24.40
N LEU A 199 -6.40 15.37 -23.88
CA LEU A 199 -6.32 14.16 -24.71
C LEU A 199 -7.58 13.93 -25.55
N LEU A 200 -8.76 14.28 -25.04
CA LEU A 200 -10.02 14.25 -25.78
C LEU A 200 -10.06 15.36 -26.85
N CYS A 201 -9.53 16.55 -26.54
CA CYS A 201 -9.43 17.66 -27.49
C CYS A 201 -8.51 17.36 -28.68
N PHE A 202 -7.61 16.38 -28.58
CA PHE A 202 -6.81 15.94 -29.73
C PHE A 202 -7.64 15.22 -30.81
N GLN A 203 -8.88 14.81 -30.50
CA GLN A 203 -9.83 14.20 -31.44
C GLN A 203 -9.19 13.02 -32.19
N LYS A 204 -8.57 12.10 -31.45
CA LYS A 204 -7.91 10.92 -32.01
C LYS A 204 -8.36 9.66 -31.29
N PRO A 205 -8.78 8.61 -32.03
CA PRO A 205 -9.20 7.35 -31.43
C PRO A 205 -8.16 6.75 -30.46
N SER A 206 -6.87 6.95 -30.75
CA SER A 206 -5.77 6.47 -29.91
C SER A 206 -5.61 7.21 -28.58
N THR A 207 -6.04 8.47 -28.48
CA THR A 207 -5.95 9.28 -27.25
C THR A 207 -7.25 9.27 -26.46
N ASP A 208 -8.39 9.05 -27.12
CA ASP A 208 -9.71 9.15 -26.51
C ASP A 208 -9.88 8.19 -25.32
N GLY A 209 -9.45 6.92 -25.47
CA GLY A 209 -9.53 5.94 -24.38
C GLY A 209 -8.74 6.33 -23.13
N VAL A 210 -7.53 6.89 -23.32
CA VAL A 210 -6.69 7.38 -22.20
C VAL A 210 -7.30 8.65 -21.60
N GLY A 211 -7.86 9.53 -22.44
CA GLY A 211 -8.57 10.73 -22.01
C GLY A 211 -9.78 10.43 -21.12
N VAL A 212 -10.66 9.53 -21.56
CA VAL A 212 -11.83 9.07 -20.78
C VAL A 212 -11.39 8.47 -19.45
N ALA A 213 -10.37 7.61 -19.44
CA ALA A 213 -9.87 7.01 -18.21
C ALA A 213 -9.33 8.04 -17.21
N LEU A 214 -8.58 9.06 -17.68
CA LEU A 214 -8.09 10.14 -16.83
C LEU A 214 -9.20 11.04 -16.30
N VAL A 215 -10.24 11.32 -17.10
CA VAL A 215 -11.43 12.06 -16.65
C VAL A 215 -12.16 11.26 -15.56
N GLY A 216 -12.44 9.98 -15.78
CA GLY A 216 -13.06 9.11 -14.78
C GLY A 216 -12.25 9.03 -13.49
N TYR A 217 -10.94 8.85 -13.60
CA TYR A 217 -10.03 8.89 -12.45
C TYR A 217 -10.09 10.23 -11.71
N SER A 218 -10.12 11.36 -12.44
CA SER A 218 -10.19 12.69 -11.84
C SER A 218 -11.47 12.84 -11.01
N ILE A 219 -12.62 12.41 -11.51
CA ILE A 219 -13.89 12.45 -10.77
C ILE A 219 -13.76 11.67 -9.46
N GLY A 220 -13.24 10.44 -9.51
CA GLY A 220 -12.98 9.62 -8.32
C GLY A 220 -12.01 10.29 -7.34
N ASN A 221 -10.94 10.91 -7.84
CA ASN A 221 -9.99 11.65 -7.02
C ASN A 221 -10.61 12.91 -6.38
N GLY A 222 -11.50 13.61 -7.08
CA GLY A 222 -12.26 14.74 -6.52
C GLY A 222 -13.17 14.31 -5.37
N LEU A 223 -13.89 13.20 -5.54
CA LEU A 223 -14.71 12.61 -4.47
C LEU A 223 -13.85 12.18 -3.27
N TYR A 224 -12.70 11.54 -3.54
CA TYR A 224 -11.74 11.18 -2.51
C TYR A 224 -11.19 12.39 -1.76
N ALA A 225 -10.86 13.49 -2.46
CA ALA A 225 -10.40 14.73 -1.85
C ALA A 225 -11.44 15.34 -0.89
N CYS A 226 -12.73 15.32 -1.29
CA CYS A 226 -13.82 15.75 -0.42
C CYS A 226 -13.93 14.87 0.83
N TRP A 227 -13.90 13.54 0.66
CA TRP A 227 -14.02 12.57 1.76
C TRP A 227 -12.86 12.66 2.76
N VAL A 228 -11.63 12.79 2.26
CA VAL A 228 -10.41 12.76 3.07
C VAL A 228 -10.15 14.05 3.84
N THR A 229 -10.89 15.14 3.53
CA THR A 229 -10.67 16.47 4.13
C THR A 229 -10.70 16.45 5.67
N ARG A 230 -11.51 15.58 6.28
CA ARG A 230 -11.58 15.41 7.75
C ARG A 230 -10.29 14.85 8.37
N ARG A 231 -9.48 14.13 7.59
CA ARG A 231 -8.23 13.47 8.04
C ARG A 231 -6.99 14.37 7.90
N ILE A 232 -7.11 15.48 7.18
CA ILE A 232 -5.98 16.37 6.84
C ILE A 232 -5.33 16.97 8.09
N GLY A 233 -6.14 17.38 9.08
CA GLY A 233 -5.61 18.04 10.29
C GLY A 233 -4.65 17.16 11.08
N PHE A 234 -5.01 15.90 11.31
CA PHE A 234 -4.14 14.94 11.99
C PHE A 234 -2.92 14.58 11.16
N THR A 235 -3.12 14.28 9.88
CA THR A 235 -2.02 13.95 8.96
C THR A 235 -0.98 15.06 8.88
N THR A 236 -1.43 16.33 8.90
CA THR A 236 -0.54 17.49 8.93
C THR A 236 0.35 17.47 10.17
N LYS A 237 -0.22 17.22 11.36
CA LYS A 237 0.56 17.13 12.60
C LYS A 237 1.57 15.99 12.53
N VAL A 238 1.15 14.81 12.09
CA VAL A 238 2.03 13.63 11.94
C VAL A 238 3.17 13.90 10.96
N ILE A 239 2.89 14.45 9.77
CA ILE A 239 3.91 14.77 8.77
C ILE A 239 4.90 15.78 9.35
N THR A 240 4.43 16.90 9.93
CA THR A 240 5.30 17.90 10.55
C THR A 240 6.24 17.27 11.58
N LYS A 241 5.70 16.47 12.50
CA LYS A 241 6.49 15.79 13.56
C LYS A 241 7.46 14.76 13.02
N SER A 242 7.05 13.98 12.02
CA SER A 242 7.90 12.96 11.41
C SER A 242 9.07 13.54 10.63
N LEU A 243 8.96 14.78 10.14
CA LEU A 243 9.99 15.45 9.34
C LEU A 243 10.99 16.25 10.20
N GLU A 244 10.68 16.56 11.47
CA GLU A 244 11.58 17.28 12.39
C GLU A 244 13.02 16.69 12.43
N PRO A 245 13.22 15.36 12.50
CA PRO A 245 14.58 14.79 12.58
C PRO A 245 15.43 15.00 11.33
N ILE A 246 14.83 15.27 10.16
CA ILE A 246 15.56 15.47 8.89
C ILE A 246 16.58 16.62 9.01
N THR A 247 16.24 17.66 9.78
CA THR A 247 17.13 18.82 9.98
C THR A 247 18.47 18.45 10.63
N LYS A 248 18.53 17.31 11.32
CA LYS A 248 19.75 16.78 11.96
C LYS A 248 20.65 16.00 11.00
N PHE A 249 20.17 15.68 9.80
CA PHE A 249 20.85 14.84 8.81
C PHE A 249 20.89 15.55 7.45
N PRO A 250 21.87 16.44 7.21
CA PRO A 250 21.95 17.20 5.97
C PRO A 250 22.19 16.31 4.73
N ASP A 251 22.81 15.14 4.93
CA ASP A 251 23.14 14.17 3.90
C ASP A 251 21.99 13.21 3.55
N ILE A 252 20.86 13.26 4.25
CA ILE A 252 19.76 12.29 4.10
C ILE A 252 19.14 12.28 2.70
N ASN A 253 19.26 13.38 1.96
CA ASN A 253 18.72 13.51 0.61
C ASN A 253 19.62 12.90 -0.47
N TYR A 254 20.93 12.74 -0.21
CA TYR A 254 21.89 12.28 -1.20
C TYR A 254 21.54 10.93 -1.83
N PRO A 255 21.15 9.88 -1.05
CA PRO A 255 20.72 8.61 -1.62
C PRO A 255 19.52 8.73 -2.56
N ILE A 256 18.58 9.63 -2.29
CA ILE A 256 17.39 9.82 -3.13
C ILE A 256 17.80 10.42 -4.47
N TYR A 257 18.67 11.42 -4.46
CA TYR A 257 19.17 12.04 -5.68
C TYR A 257 19.96 11.04 -6.53
N LEU A 258 20.74 10.18 -5.88
CA LEU A 258 21.41 9.06 -6.56
C LEU A 258 20.40 8.07 -7.16
N MET A 259 19.36 7.66 -6.42
CA MET A 259 18.32 6.77 -6.94
C MET A 259 17.52 7.38 -8.09
N MET A 260 17.24 8.69 -8.05
CA MET A 260 16.61 9.41 -9.15
C MET A 260 17.52 9.49 -10.37
N GLY A 261 18.81 9.77 -10.19
CA GLY A 261 19.80 9.77 -11.28
C GLY A 261 19.95 8.40 -11.94
N VAL A 262 20.04 7.33 -11.15
CA VAL A 262 20.05 5.94 -11.66
C VAL A 262 18.74 5.62 -12.39
N GLY A 263 17.60 6.04 -11.83
CA GLY A 263 16.28 5.88 -12.45
C GLY A 263 16.18 6.59 -13.81
N PHE A 264 16.68 7.83 -13.90
CA PHE A 264 16.74 8.61 -15.14
C PHE A 264 17.60 7.90 -16.19
N MET A 265 18.83 7.54 -15.84
CA MET A 265 19.73 6.83 -16.76
C MET A 265 19.12 5.52 -17.26
N TRP A 266 18.47 4.76 -16.36
CA TRP A 266 17.80 3.52 -16.73
C TRP A 266 16.63 3.75 -17.68
N ILE A 267 15.81 4.78 -17.43
CA ILE A 267 14.71 5.18 -18.33
C ILE A 267 15.26 5.58 -19.70
N THR A 268 16.33 6.35 -19.78
CA THR A 268 16.91 6.76 -21.07
C THR A 268 17.34 5.56 -21.91
N VAL A 269 18.04 4.59 -21.31
CA VAL A 269 18.44 3.37 -22.03
C VAL A 269 17.20 2.51 -22.38
N TRP A 270 16.22 2.45 -21.50
CA TRP A 270 14.96 1.74 -21.73
C TRP A 270 14.15 2.33 -22.90
N VAL A 271 14.09 3.67 -23.00
CA VAL A 271 13.42 4.38 -24.11
C VAL A 271 14.08 4.02 -25.44
N LEU A 272 15.41 3.94 -25.51
CA LEU A 272 16.12 3.45 -26.69
C LEU A 272 15.79 1.99 -27.04
N ALA A 273 15.66 1.12 -26.02
CA ALA A 273 15.26 -0.27 -26.23
C ALA A 273 13.83 -0.40 -26.77
N VAL A 274 12.90 0.46 -26.36
CA VAL A 274 11.54 0.50 -26.93
C VAL A 274 11.59 0.79 -28.43
N ILE A 275 12.43 1.73 -28.87
CA ILE A 275 12.61 2.03 -30.31
C ILE A 275 13.04 0.77 -31.07
N GLY A 276 13.99 0.01 -30.53
CA GLY A 276 14.42 -1.27 -31.11
C GLY A 276 13.33 -2.35 -31.08
N ALA A 277 12.53 -2.40 -30.01
CA ALA A 277 11.44 -3.36 -29.84
C ALA A 277 10.33 -3.19 -30.88
N LEU A 278 10.09 -1.95 -31.36
CA LEU A 278 9.08 -1.68 -32.40
C LEU A 278 9.34 -2.41 -33.73
N ASN A 279 10.58 -2.85 -33.95
CA ASN A 279 11.02 -3.59 -35.14
C ASN A 279 11.33 -5.07 -34.84
N PHE A 280 11.01 -5.56 -33.64
CA PHE A 280 11.25 -6.94 -33.21
C PHE A 280 9.98 -7.81 -33.33
N TYR A 281 10.11 -9.12 -33.13
CA TYR A 281 8.98 -10.05 -33.13
C TYR A 281 8.03 -9.75 -31.97
N PHE A 282 6.73 -9.70 -32.26
CA PHE A 282 5.65 -9.37 -31.30
C PHE A 282 5.90 -8.08 -30.49
N PRO A 283 5.99 -6.90 -31.14
CA PRO A 283 6.32 -5.64 -30.46
C PRO A 283 5.47 -5.33 -29.21
N PRO A 284 4.12 -5.52 -29.21
CA PRO A 284 3.31 -5.21 -28.03
C PRO A 284 3.70 -6.04 -26.80
N LEU A 285 3.96 -7.34 -26.98
CA LEU A 285 4.36 -8.23 -25.88
C LEU A 285 5.70 -7.80 -25.28
N VAL A 286 6.69 -7.52 -26.13
CA VAL A 286 8.03 -7.08 -25.70
C VAL A 286 7.95 -5.75 -24.95
N VAL A 287 7.17 -4.79 -25.46
CA VAL A 287 6.96 -3.50 -24.79
C VAL A 287 6.28 -3.68 -23.44
N ILE A 288 5.26 -4.54 -23.32
CA ILE A 288 4.61 -4.84 -22.03
C ILE A 288 5.61 -5.42 -21.03
N LEU A 289 6.42 -6.41 -21.44
CA LEU A 289 7.46 -7.00 -20.59
C LEU A 289 8.50 -5.95 -20.16
N LEU A 290 8.91 -5.07 -21.08
CA LEU A 290 9.80 -3.96 -20.79
C LEU A 290 9.19 -2.98 -19.78
N VAL A 291 7.90 -2.63 -19.90
CA VAL A 291 7.20 -1.74 -18.96
C VAL A 291 7.09 -2.38 -17.58
N LEU A 292 6.76 -3.67 -17.49
CA LEU A 292 6.71 -4.41 -16.21
C LEU A 292 8.09 -4.47 -15.54
N SER A 293 9.14 -4.75 -16.31
CA SER A 293 10.53 -4.71 -15.85
C SER A 293 10.91 -3.32 -15.33
N LEU A 294 10.52 -2.25 -16.02
CA LEU A 294 10.78 -0.88 -15.62
C LEU A 294 10.02 -0.53 -14.32
N ALA A 295 8.74 -0.89 -14.23
CA ALA A 295 7.91 -0.67 -13.05
C ALA A 295 8.51 -1.32 -11.81
N TRP A 296 8.92 -2.60 -11.92
CA TRP A 296 9.53 -3.30 -10.79
C TRP A 296 10.88 -2.70 -10.39
N THR A 297 11.74 -2.39 -11.37
CA THR A 297 13.07 -1.79 -11.11
C THR A 297 12.94 -0.44 -10.40
N THR A 298 12.08 0.44 -10.88
CA THR A 298 11.87 1.78 -10.28
C THR A 298 11.24 1.70 -8.90
N GLU A 299 10.32 0.76 -8.66
CA GLU A 299 9.77 0.52 -7.33
C GLU A 299 10.84 -0.04 -6.37
N VAL A 300 11.80 -0.84 -6.84
CA VAL A 300 12.99 -1.24 -6.05
C VAL A 300 13.86 -0.02 -5.71
N LEU A 301 14.13 0.88 -6.66
CA LEU A 301 14.86 2.12 -6.38
C LEU A 301 14.18 2.98 -5.31
N ARG A 302 12.84 3.14 -5.39
CA ARG A 302 12.03 3.82 -4.37
C ARG A 302 12.16 3.14 -3.01
N ASN A 303 12.06 1.82 -2.93
CA ASN A 303 12.10 1.10 -1.65
C ASN A 303 13.52 1.02 -1.05
N VAL A 304 14.58 1.07 -1.86
CA VAL A 304 15.96 1.26 -1.38
C VAL A 304 16.13 2.63 -0.74
N ALA A 305 15.59 3.70 -1.35
CA ALA A 305 15.56 5.03 -0.74
C ALA A 305 14.76 5.03 0.58
N ASN A 306 13.58 4.42 0.58
CA ASN A 306 12.72 4.26 1.77
C ASN A 306 13.45 3.53 2.92
N LEU A 307 14.11 2.40 2.64
CA LEU A 307 14.90 1.64 3.62
C LEU A 307 16.07 2.44 4.18
N THR A 308 16.73 3.22 3.34
CA THR A 308 17.88 4.05 3.73
C THR A 308 17.45 5.12 4.74
N VAL A 309 16.44 5.91 4.39
CA VAL A 309 15.86 6.94 5.26
C VAL A 309 15.30 6.29 6.52
N SER A 310 14.58 5.17 6.37
CA SER A 310 13.98 4.48 7.51
C SER A 310 15.02 4.04 8.54
N ARG A 311 16.20 3.59 8.09
CA ARG A 311 17.27 3.22 9.02
C ARG A 311 17.85 4.42 9.76
N VAL A 312 18.12 5.52 9.06
CA VAL A 312 18.67 6.74 9.68
C VAL A 312 17.72 7.26 10.76
N ILE A 313 16.43 7.39 10.41
CA ILE A 313 15.41 7.95 11.28
C ILE A 313 15.06 7.02 12.45
N SER A 314 14.93 5.71 12.21
CA SER A 314 14.65 4.75 13.29
C SER A 314 15.80 4.62 14.30
N LEU A 315 17.06 4.68 13.86
CA LEU A 315 18.21 4.69 14.78
C LEU A 315 18.25 5.96 15.63
N TYR A 316 17.84 7.09 15.07
CA TYR A 316 17.67 8.33 15.82
C TYR A 316 16.58 8.20 16.88
N TYR A 317 15.37 7.72 16.53
CA TYR A 317 14.29 7.56 17.50
C TYR A 317 14.61 6.53 18.58
N LEU A 318 15.05 5.32 18.19
CA LEU A 318 15.21 4.21 19.13
C LEU A 318 16.48 4.29 19.99
N ARG A 319 17.53 4.94 19.49
CA ARG A 319 18.86 4.94 20.14
C ARG A 319 19.47 6.33 20.33
N GLY A 320 18.84 7.39 19.84
CA GLY A 320 19.42 8.73 19.87
C GLY A 320 20.70 8.87 19.04
N MET A 321 20.97 7.93 18.13
CA MET A 321 22.22 7.90 17.37
C MET A 321 22.10 8.65 16.05
N GLN A 322 23.13 9.42 15.70
CA GLN A 322 23.30 9.97 14.37
C GLN A 322 24.14 9.01 13.52
N SER A 323 23.48 8.20 12.71
CA SER A 323 24.15 7.25 11.81
C SER A 323 24.56 7.91 10.50
N SER A 324 25.70 7.51 9.94
CA SER A 324 26.07 7.88 8.57
C SER A 324 25.02 7.39 7.56
N THR A 325 24.50 8.31 6.74
CA THR A 325 23.52 7.99 5.70
C THR A 325 24.12 7.04 4.66
N GLN A 326 25.40 7.20 4.32
CA GLN A 326 26.09 6.34 3.35
C GLN A 326 26.17 4.88 3.81
N PHE A 327 26.46 4.64 5.09
CA PHE A 327 26.44 3.28 5.66
C PHE A 327 25.04 2.66 5.59
N CYS A 328 24.00 3.45 5.90
CA CYS A 328 22.61 3.00 5.82
C CYS A 328 22.22 2.65 4.38
N PHE A 329 22.65 3.47 3.42
CA PHE A 329 22.43 3.23 2.00
C PHE A 329 23.14 1.96 1.51
N GLN A 330 24.42 1.79 1.86
CA GLN A 330 25.17 0.57 1.51
C GLN A 330 24.48 -0.67 2.08
N ARG A 331 23.96 -0.60 3.32
CA ARG A 331 23.21 -1.69 3.92
C ARG A 331 21.89 -1.96 3.20
N ALA A 332 21.18 -0.92 2.75
CA ALA A 332 19.96 -1.04 1.96
C ALA A 332 20.22 -1.77 0.63
N MET A 333 21.28 -1.39 -0.09
CA MET A 333 21.66 -2.00 -1.37
C MET A 333 22.26 -3.41 -1.26
N SER A 334 22.83 -3.79 -0.11
CA SER A 334 23.46 -5.09 0.06
C SER A 334 22.57 -6.07 0.83
N ARG A 335 22.40 -5.83 2.14
CA ARG A 335 21.81 -6.79 3.07
C ARG A 335 20.28 -6.80 3.03
N ASN A 336 19.68 -5.63 2.83
CA ASN A 336 18.23 -5.46 2.85
C ASN A 336 17.60 -5.49 1.44
N LEU A 337 18.41 -5.62 0.39
CA LEU A 337 17.94 -5.56 -1.00
C LEU A 337 16.94 -6.67 -1.32
N GLY A 338 17.16 -7.91 -0.85
CA GLY A 338 16.22 -9.01 -1.11
C GLY A 338 14.80 -8.75 -0.58
N SER A 339 14.69 -8.18 0.62
CA SER A 339 13.41 -7.73 1.18
C SER A 339 12.83 -6.52 0.43
N ALA A 340 13.69 -5.61 -0.05
CA ALA A 340 13.25 -4.49 -0.89
C ALA A 340 12.63 -4.99 -2.19
N CYS A 341 13.29 -5.92 -2.89
CA CYS A 341 12.80 -6.53 -4.14
C CYS A 341 11.46 -7.25 -3.95
N LEU A 342 11.32 -7.99 -2.84
CA LEU A 342 10.07 -8.69 -2.54
C LEU A 342 8.96 -7.67 -2.24
N GLY A 343 9.24 -6.69 -1.39
CA GLY A 343 8.29 -5.65 -1.04
C GLY A 343 7.85 -4.82 -2.25
N SER A 344 8.75 -4.52 -3.20
CA SER A 344 8.42 -3.79 -4.42
C SER A 344 7.47 -4.51 -5.37
N LEU A 345 7.36 -5.84 -5.28
CA LEU A 345 6.38 -6.61 -6.04
C LEU A 345 5.06 -6.73 -5.28
N PHE A 346 5.13 -7.09 -3.99
CA PHE A 346 3.96 -7.42 -3.20
C PHE A 346 3.24 -6.20 -2.63
N VAL A 347 3.94 -5.19 -2.09
CA VAL A 347 3.30 -4.03 -1.43
C VAL A 347 2.37 -3.27 -2.38
N PRO A 348 2.78 -2.90 -3.62
CA PRO A 348 1.88 -2.21 -4.54
C PRO A 348 0.66 -3.07 -4.92
N ALA A 349 0.84 -4.38 -5.13
CA ALA A 349 -0.27 -5.29 -5.43
C ALA A 349 -1.27 -5.37 -4.26
N ILE A 350 -0.76 -5.45 -3.04
CA ILE A 350 -1.54 -5.46 -1.79
C ILE A 350 -2.30 -4.13 -1.61
N GLU A 351 -1.68 -2.99 -1.92
CA GLU A 351 -2.33 -1.68 -1.90
C GLU A 351 -3.41 -1.54 -2.99
N ALA A 352 -3.17 -2.06 -4.19
CA ALA A 352 -4.16 -2.08 -5.27
C ALA A 352 -5.39 -2.93 -4.88
N LEU A 353 -5.16 -4.11 -4.29
CA LEU A 353 -6.24 -4.96 -3.77
C LEU A 353 -7.05 -4.27 -2.67
N ARG A 354 -6.42 -3.44 -1.81
CA ARG A 354 -7.14 -2.59 -0.84
C ARG A 354 -8.14 -1.66 -1.48
N ILE A 355 -7.72 -0.99 -2.55
CA ILE A 355 -8.56 -0.01 -3.23
C ILE A 355 -9.77 -0.72 -3.84
N ILE A 356 -9.53 -1.86 -4.50
CA ILE A 356 -10.58 -2.66 -5.13
C ILE A 356 -11.59 -3.12 -4.08
N ALA A 357 -11.14 -3.74 -2.99
CA ALA A 357 -12.06 -4.24 -1.96
C ALA A 357 -12.82 -3.14 -1.23
N ARG A 358 -12.18 -1.98 -0.98
CA ARG A 358 -12.89 -0.81 -0.44
C ARG A 358 -13.95 -0.29 -1.42
N GLY A 359 -13.66 -0.32 -2.72
CA GLY A 359 -14.64 0.00 -3.76
C GLY A 359 -15.82 -0.96 -3.75
N LEU A 360 -15.56 -2.27 -3.63
CA LEU A 360 -16.60 -3.30 -3.55
C LEU A 360 -17.46 -3.14 -2.29
N ASN A 361 -16.88 -2.80 -1.14
CA ASN A 361 -17.64 -2.53 0.08
C ASN A 361 -18.54 -1.28 -0.02
N LEU A 362 -18.20 -0.31 -0.89
CA LEU A 362 -19.07 0.85 -1.12
C LEU A 362 -20.24 0.53 -2.06
N LEU A 363 -20.14 -0.57 -2.80
CA LEU A 363 -21.18 -1.08 -3.69
C LEU A 363 -22.05 -2.15 -3.02
N GLU A 364 -21.88 -2.35 -1.70
CA GLU A 364 -22.63 -3.31 -0.89
C GLU A 364 -24.11 -2.88 -0.85
N GLY A 365 -24.90 -3.45 -1.77
CA GLY A 365 -26.36 -3.40 -1.83
C GLY A 365 -27.00 -4.64 -1.21
N GLU A 366 -28.33 -4.72 -1.15
CA GLU A 366 -29.12 -5.72 -0.41
C GLU A 366 -28.93 -7.21 -0.82
N ASP A 367 -28.07 -7.52 -1.79
CA ASP A 367 -27.91 -8.89 -2.32
C ASP A 367 -27.01 -9.78 -1.45
N GLU A 368 -27.61 -10.77 -0.78
CA GLU A 368 -26.97 -11.79 0.10
C GLU A 368 -25.71 -12.48 -0.49
N PHE A 369 -25.64 -12.67 -1.81
CA PHE A 369 -24.50 -13.33 -2.45
C PHE A 369 -23.24 -12.44 -2.52
N MET A 370 -23.43 -11.13 -2.69
CA MET A 370 -22.33 -10.15 -2.75
C MET A 370 -21.71 -9.96 -1.35
N PHE A 371 -22.52 -10.08 -0.29
CA PHE A 371 -22.05 -10.07 1.11
C PHE A 371 -21.11 -11.23 1.45
N SER A 372 -21.41 -12.46 1.01
CA SER A 372 -20.55 -13.63 1.30
C SER A 372 -19.17 -13.52 0.63
N CYS A 373 -19.14 -13.09 -0.64
CA CYS A 373 -17.89 -12.90 -1.37
C CYS A 373 -17.08 -11.71 -0.83
N ALA A 374 -17.73 -10.60 -0.46
CA ALA A 374 -17.07 -9.45 0.16
C ALA A 374 -16.42 -9.84 1.50
N HIS A 375 -17.15 -10.53 2.38
CA HIS A 375 -16.60 -11.01 3.66
C HIS A 375 -15.44 -12.01 3.50
N CYS A 376 -15.49 -12.88 2.49
CA CYS A 376 -14.38 -13.79 2.18
C CYS A 376 -13.14 -13.01 1.71
N CYS A 377 -13.32 -12.09 0.75
CA CYS A 377 -12.25 -11.23 0.22
C CYS A 377 -11.61 -10.37 1.32
N LEU A 378 -12.41 -9.83 2.24
CA LEU A 378 -11.92 -9.04 3.37
C LEU A 378 -11.09 -9.87 4.34
N ARG A 379 -11.50 -11.11 4.65
CA ARG A 379 -10.71 -12.02 5.50
C ARG A 379 -9.38 -12.42 4.85
N VAL A 380 -9.38 -12.69 3.55
CA VAL A 380 -8.15 -12.95 2.79
C VAL A 380 -7.24 -11.73 2.82
N MET A 381 -7.79 -10.53 2.68
CA MET A 381 -7.00 -9.30 2.76
C MET A 381 -6.41 -9.02 4.13
N GLU A 382 -7.16 -9.20 5.22
CA GLU A 382 -6.64 -9.03 6.58
C GLU A 382 -5.47 -9.98 6.84
N SER A 383 -5.60 -11.23 6.37
CA SER A 383 -4.50 -12.20 6.39
C SER A 383 -3.30 -11.68 5.58
N ILE A 384 -3.51 -11.25 4.33
CA ILE A 384 -2.44 -10.73 3.46
C ILE A 384 -1.72 -9.53 4.10
N PHE A 385 -2.41 -8.60 4.78
CA PHE A 385 -1.76 -7.46 5.43
C PHE A 385 -0.87 -7.83 6.59
N ARG A 386 -1.24 -8.88 7.31
CA ARG A 386 -0.41 -9.41 8.40
C ARG A 386 0.93 -9.92 7.86
N TYR A 387 0.97 -10.42 6.62
CA TYR A 387 2.17 -10.93 5.97
C TYR A 387 2.88 -9.91 5.05
N GLY A 388 2.21 -8.83 4.64
CA GLY A 388 2.76 -7.81 3.76
C GLY A 388 2.16 -6.43 3.98
N ASN A 389 2.96 -5.50 4.52
CA ASN A 389 2.57 -4.11 4.69
C ASN A 389 3.75 -3.16 4.46
N GLY A 390 3.47 -1.93 4.00
CA GLY A 390 4.50 -0.90 3.77
C GLY A 390 5.24 -0.47 5.05
N TRP A 391 4.62 -0.64 6.22
CA TRP A 391 5.25 -0.32 7.51
C TRP A 391 6.42 -1.26 7.85
N ALA A 392 6.47 -2.45 7.25
CA ALA A 392 7.54 -3.44 7.43
C ALA A 392 8.92 -2.91 7.05
N TYR A 393 9.02 -1.94 6.12
CA TYR A 393 10.28 -1.35 5.71
C TYR A 393 11.08 -0.77 6.89
N VAL A 394 10.40 -0.25 7.92
CA VAL A 394 11.08 0.26 9.12
C VAL A 394 11.75 -0.88 9.88
N GLN A 395 11.04 -1.97 10.18
CA GLN A 395 11.61 -3.14 10.88
C GLN A 395 12.73 -3.81 10.06
N ILE A 396 12.61 -3.88 8.73
CA ILE A 396 13.69 -4.37 7.83
C ILE A 396 14.91 -3.46 7.93
N ALA A 397 14.70 -2.14 7.85
CA ALA A 397 15.76 -1.14 7.91
C ALA A 397 16.51 -1.16 9.24
N THR A 398 15.78 -1.25 10.36
CA THR A 398 16.33 -1.25 11.72
C THR A 398 17.06 -2.56 12.04
N TYR A 399 16.38 -3.70 11.85
CA TYR A 399 16.82 -5.00 12.37
C TYR A 399 17.40 -5.95 11.32
N GLY A 400 17.20 -5.69 10.03
CA GLY A 400 17.60 -6.60 8.96
C GLY A 400 16.84 -7.93 8.99
N LYS A 401 15.54 -7.87 9.32
CA LYS A 401 14.62 -9.01 9.27
C LYS A 401 14.12 -9.23 7.84
N GLY A 402 13.70 -10.45 7.53
CA GLY A 402 13.04 -10.74 6.25
C GLY A 402 11.67 -10.06 6.16
N PHE A 403 11.21 -9.76 4.93
CA PHE A 403 10.02 -8.93 4.69
C PHE A 403 8.75 -9.42 5.40
N VAL A 404 8.45 -10.71 5.31
CA VAL A 404 7.24 -11.29 5.91
C VAL A 404 7.28 -11.21 7.43
N ARG A 405 8.41 -11.61 8.04
CA ARG A 405 8.60 -11.53 9.49
C ARG A 405 8.57 -10.08 9.99
N ALA A 406 9.18 -9.16 9.24
CA ALA A 406 9.11 -7.73 9.57
C ALA A 406 7.68 -7.20 9.49
N SER A 407 6.88 -7.66 8.52
CA SER A 407 5.46 -7.29 8.40
C SER A 407 4.64 -7.76 9.59
N GLN A 408 4.84 -9.01 10.03
CA GLN A 408 4.16 -9.57 11.19
C GLN A 408 4.57 -8.87 12.49
N ASP A 409 5.87 -8.63 12.68
CA ASP A 409 6.39 -7.95 13.87
C ASP A 409 5.84 -6.52 13.94
N THR A 410 5.87 -5.76 12.82
CA THR A 410 5.31 -4.41 12.78
C THR A 410 3.81 -4.39 13.09
N TRP A 411 3.04 -5.29 12.49
CA TRP A 411 1.59 -5.32 12.71
C TRP A 411 1.26 -5.70 14.16
N GLY A 412 1.99 -6.66 14.73
CA GLY A 412 1.86 -7.04 16.14
C GLY A 412 2.21 -5.91 17.11
N LEU A 413 3.13 -5.00 16.75
CA LEU A 413 3.40 -3.78 17.52
C LEU A 413 2.19 -2.82 17.50
N PHE A 414 1.57 -2.64 16.33
CA PHE A 414 0.38 -1.79 16.23
C PHE A 414 -0.83 -2.34 16.98
N GLU A 415 -1.03 -3.66 16.96
CA GLU A 415 -2.07 -4.35 17.73
C GLU A 415 -1.91 -4.12 19.23
N ARG A 416 -0.68 -4.29 19.76
CA ARG A 416 -0.38 -4.11 21.19
C ARG A 416 -0.63 -2.69 21.68
N GLN A 417 -0.44 -1.69 20.82
CA GLN A 417 -0.62 -0.28 21.15
C GLN A 417 -2.00 0.27 20.75
N GLY A 418 -2.90 -0.56 20.22
CA GLY A 418 -4.22 -0.11 19.77
C GLY A 418 -4.18 0.87 18.59
N MET A 419 -3.13 0.83 17.77
CA MET A 419 -2.88 1.82 16.71
C MET A 419 -3.48 1.44 15.36
N GLU A 420 -4.11 0.27 15.22
CA GLU A 420 -4.61 -0.28 13.95
C GLU A 420 -5.53 0.70 13.19
N ARG A 421 -6.37 1.45 13.92
CA ARG A 421 -7.30 2.43 13.35
C ARG A 421 -6.57 3.69 12.87
N ILE A 422 -5.55 4.12 13.60
CA ILE A 422 -4.79 5.33 13.27
C ILE A 422 -3.95 5.10 12.01
N VAL A 423 -3.25 3.97 11.92
CA VAL A 423 -2.41 3.64 10.77
C VAL A 423 -3.22 3.34 9.51
N ASP A 424 -4.44 2.82 9.63
CA ASP A 424 -5.36 2.63 8.50
C ASP A 424 -6.04 3.94 8.06
N ALA A 425 -6.18 4.89 8.98
CA ALA A 425 -6.66 6.22 8.69
C ALA A 425 -5.61 7.14 8.05
N ASP A 426 -4.33 6.75 8.09
CA ASP A 426 -3.23 7.49 7.51
C ASP A 426 -3.36 7.63 5.99
N ILE A 427 -3.08 8.83 5.48
CA ILE A 427 -3.24 9.18 4.06
C ILE A 427 -1.90 9.52 3.41
N THR A 428 -0.76 9.31 4.08
CA THR A 428 0.56 9.68 3.55
C THR A 428 0.92 8.89 2.30
N SER A 429 0.59 7.60 2.26
CA SER A 429 0.77 6.77 1.06
C SER A 429 -0.06 7.30 -0.11
N ALA A 430 -1.32 7.69 0.14
CA ALA A 430 -2.20 8.30 -0.85
C ALA A 430 -1.67 9.65 -1.33
N ILE A 431 -1.19 10.53 -0.44
CA ILE A 431 -0.55 11.80 -0.81
C ILE A 431 0.65 11.56 -1.73
N CYS A 432 1.52 10.61 -1.39
CA CYS A 432 2.69 10.27 -2.22
C CYS A 432 2.31 9.66 -3.57
N PHE A 433 1.19 8.94 -3.64
CA PHE A 433 0.62 8.45 -4.90
C PHE A 433 0.10 9.61 -5.75
N LEU A 434 -0.70 10.51 -5.16
CA LEU A 434 -1.30 11.65 -5.84
C LEU A 434 -0.28 12.68 -6.34
N THR A 435 0.84 12.88 -5.65
CA THR A 435 1.97 13.69 -6.17
C THR A 435 2.55 13.09 -7.46
N GLY A 436 2.64 11.76 -7.53
CA GLY A 436 3.10 11.06 -8.73
C GLY A 436 2.11 11.26 -9.88
N VAL A 437 0.82 11.08 -9.61
CA VAL A 437 -0.24 11.27 -10.62
C VAL A 437 -0.29 12.72 -11.11
N CYS A 438 -0.22 13.70 -10.20
CA CYS A 438 -0.16 15.12 -10.54
C CYS A 438 1.03 15.42 -11.48
N SER A 439 2.21 14.89 -11.16
CA SER A 439 3.41 15.08 -11.98
C SER A 439 3.32 14.38 -13.34
N GLY A 440 2.76 13.18 -13.39
CA GLY A 440 2.46 12.46 -14.63
C GLY A 440 1.50 13.27 -15.51
N SER A 441 0.42 13.81 -14.94
CA SER A 441 -0.54 14.65 -15.65
C SER A 441 0.10 15.95 -16.18
N ILE A 442 0.96 16.60 -15.40
CA ILE A 442 1.73 17.78 -15.87
C ILE A 442 2.65 17.39 -17.03
N CYS A 443 3.30 16.23 -16.97
CA CYS A 443 4.13 15.72 -18.08
C CYS A 443 3.31 15.46 -19.34
N VAL A 444 2.09 14.91 -19.22
CA VAL A 444 1.14 14.75 -20.35
C VAL A 444 0.78 16.09 -20.95
N ILE A 445 0.43 17.08 -20.13
CA ILE A 445 0.04 18.41 -20.61
C ILE A 445 1.18 19.06 -21.37
N ALA A 446 2.41 19.03 -20.83
CA ALA A 446 3.57 19.64 -21.47
C ALA A 446 4.00 18.89 -22.75
N THR A 447 4.32 17.60 -22.62
CA THR A 447 4.95 16.82 -23.70
C THR A 447 3.93 16.27 -24.70
N GLY A 448 2.70 16.01 -24.27
CA GLY A 448 1.59 15.64 -25.14
C GLY A 448 1.18 16.78 -26.07
N SER A 449 1.03 18.00 -25.53
CA SER A 449 0.76 19.20 -26.34
C SER A 449 1.87 19.47 -27.35
N TRP A 450 3.13 19.39 -26.92
CA TRP A 450 4.28 19.54 -27.81
C TRP A 450 4.28 18.47 -28.92
N THR A 451 4.01 17.21 -28.57
CA THR A 451 3.94 16.12 -29.56
C THR A 451 2.79 16.31 -30.53
N PHE A 452 1.63 16.77 -30.07
CA PHE A 452 0.49 17.07 -30.95
C PHE A 452 0.80 18.21 -31.94
N ALA A 453 1.51 19.25 -31.50
CA ALA A 453 1.91 20.37 -32.35
C ALA A 453 2.91 19.95 -33.45
N VAL A 454 3.84 19.05 -33.14
CA VAL A 454 4.93 18.68 -34.06
C VAL A 454 4.64 17.41 -34.86
N HIS A 455 4.17 16.35 -34.21
CA HIS A 455 3.92 15.05 -34.85
C HIS A 455 2.75 14.28 -34.22
N ARG A 456 1.55 14.56 -34.73
CA ARG A 456 0.27 14.04 -34.20
C ARG A 456 0.18 12.51 -34.08
N SER A 457 0.96 11.73 -34.82
CA SER A 457 0.84 10.25 -34.79
C SER A 457 1.37 9.64 -33.48
N PHE A 458 2.33 10.30 -32.83
CA PHE A 458 2.97 9.79 -31.61
C PHE A 458 2.30 10.25 -30.32
N THR A 459 1.33 11.17 -30.41
CA THR A 459 0.71 11.84 -29.26
C THR A 459 0.23 10.87 -28.19
N ALA A 460 -0.54 9.83 -28.54
CA ALA A 460 -1.04 8.86 -27.56
C ALA A 460 0.09 8.12 -26.82
N THR A 461 1.08 7.63 -27.56
CA THR A 461 2.20 6.87 -26.98
C THR A 461 3.09 7.73 -26.10
N VAL A 462 3.40 8.97 -26.53
CA VAL A 462 4.21 9.91 -25.74
C VAL A 462 3.45 10.32 -24.49
N SER A 463 2.16 10.63 -24.58
CA SER A 463 1.34 10.98 -23.42
C SER A 463 1.30 9.86 -22.38
N LEU A 464 1.04 8.61 -22.79
CA LEU A 464 1.00 7.48 -21.86
C LEU A 464 2.36 7.27 -21.16
N LEU A 465 3.46 7.33 -21.91
CA LEU A 465 4.81 7.17 -21.35
C LEU A 465 5.23 8.35 -20.49
N ALA A 466 4.91 9.58 -20.88
CA ALA A 466 5.19 10.78 -20.10
C ALA A 466 4.44 10.76 -18.76
N PHE A 467 3.18 10.28 -18.76
CA PHE A 467 2.43 10.06 -17.52
C PHE A 467 3.16 9.05 -16.62
N PHE A 468 3.54 7.90 -17.18
CA PHE A 468 4.15 6.81 -16.45
C PHE A 468 5.53 7.17 -15.89
N ILE A 469 6.41 7.75 -16.71
CA ILE A 469 7.74 8.23 -16.30
C ILE A 469 7.59 9.32 -15.24
N GLY A 470 6.69 10.28 -15.47
CA GLY A 470 6.41 11.34 -14.51
C GLY A 470 5.99 10.82 -13.15
N TYR A 471 5.09 9.84 -13.14
CA TYR A 471 4.65 9.14 -11.94
C TYR A 471 5.81 8.44 -11.23
N LEU A 472 6.60 7.63 -11.94
CA LEU A 472 7.68 6.82 -11.36
C LEU A 472 8.80 7.69 -10.76
N MET A 473 9.25 8.73 -11.45
CA MET A 473 10.32 9.60 -10.94
C MET A 473 9.90 10.38 -9.70
N THR A 474 8.69 10.96 -9.69
CA THR A 474 8.18 11.65 -8.51
C THR A 474 7.96 10.70 -7.33
N ARG A 475 7.54 9.46 -7.58
CA ARG A 475 7.40 8.42 -6.54
C ARG A 475 8.72 8.09 -5.83
N ILE A 476 9.85 8.16 -6.52
CA ILE A 476 11.18 7.99 -5.91
C ILE A 476 11.50 9.19 -4.99
N GLY A 477 11.29 10.43 -5.45
CA GLY A 477 11.52 11.64 -4.64
C GLY A 477 10.68 11.67 -3.36
N MET A 478 9.43 11.22 -3.45
CA MET A 478 8.50 11.16 -2.32
C MET A 478 8.78 10.00 -1.34
N ALA A 479 9.84 9.21 -1.54
CA ALA A 479 10.22 8.15 -0.60
C ALA A 479 10.60 8.68 0.79
N VAL A 480 11.17 9.90 0.89
CA VAL A 480 11.61 10.47 2.18
C VAL A 480 10.47 10.78 3.13
N PRO A 481 9.48 11.63 2.77
CA PRO A 481 8.37 11.93 3.67
C PRO A 481 7.60 10.66 4.05
N HIS A 482 7.44 9.72 3.10
CA HIS A 482 6.82 8.43 3.36
C HIS A 482 7.58 7.60 4.41
N ALA A 483 8.91 7.52 4.28
CA ALA A 483 9.78 6.81 5.24
C ALA A 483 9.73 7.45 6.64
N CYS A 484 9.74 8.78 6.71
CA CYS A 484 9.67 9.52 7.96
C CYS A 484 8.38 9.24 8.73
N VAL A 485 7.22 9.34 8.07
CA VAL A 485 5.92 9.01 8.68
C VAL A 485 5.88 7.54 9.13
N SER A 486 6.38 6.64 8.29
CA SER A 486 6.49 5.22 8.64
C SER A 486 7.33 5.00 9.90
N CYS A 487 8.47 5.66 10.01
CA CYS A 487 9.31 5.58 11.19
C CYS A 487 8.65 6.16 12.43
N TYR A 488 7.97 7.29 12.30
CA TYR A 488 7.28 7.94 13.41
C TYR A 488 6.25 6.99 14.04
N TYR A 489 5.39 6.35 13.24
CA TYR A 489 4.42 5.37 13.78
C TYR A 489 5.08 4.11 14.33
N VAL A 490 5.99 3.47 13.58
CA VAL A 490 6.57 2.19 13.98
C VAL A 490 7.48 2.34 15.21
N CYS A 491 8.28 3.40 15.28
CA CYS A 491 9.16 3.63 16.42
C CYS A 491 8.36 4.05 17.67
N TYR A 492 7.25 4.79 17.51
CA TYR A 492 6.33 5.05 18.61
C TYR A 492 5.70 3.75 19.13
N ALA A 493 5.23 2.88 18.22
CA ALA A 493 4.62 1.62 18.60
C ALA A 493 5.58 0.68 19.35
N GLU A 494 6.87 0.79 19.05
CA GLU A 494 7.93 0.01 19.70
C GLU A 494 8.35 0.57 21.07
N ASN A 495 8.41 1.89 21.23
CA ASN A 495 8.75 2.54 22.50
C ASN A 495 7.95 3.85 22.69
N PRO A 496 6.70 3.77 23.17
CA PRO A 496 5.81 4.93 23.28
C PRO A 496 6.26 5.91 24.38
N GLU A 497 7.02 5.45 25.37
CA GLU A 497 7.51 6.25 26.51
C GLU A 497 8.73 7.12 26.17
N ASN A 498 9.23 7.04 24.93
CA ASN A 498 10.40 7.79 24.54
C ASN A 498 10.11 9.29 24.42
N ARG A 499 10.89 10.10 25.12
CA ARG A 499 10.83 11.58 25.15
C ARG A 499 10.87 12.28 23.79
N LEU A 500 11.30 11.58 22.73
CA LEU A 500 11.34 12.11 21.36
C LEU A 500 9.94 12.16 20.71
N PHE A 501 8.96 11.46 21.27
CA PHE A 501 7.58 11.50 20.80
C PHE A 501 6.75 12.53 21.58
N ASP A 502 5.81 13.13 20.88
CA ASP A 502 4.85 14.08 21.42
C ASP A 502 3.50 13.40 21.69
N LYS A 503 2.54 14.17 22.21
CA LYS A 503 1.22 13.65 22.57
C LYS A 503 0.29 13.40 21.37
N THR A 504 0.73 13.68 20.15
CA THR A 504 -0.11 13.59 18.93
C THR A 504 -0.76 12.20 18.74
N ILE A 505 0.00 11.11 18.87
CA ILE A 505 -0.53 9.74 18.77
C ILE A 505 -1.43 9.38 19.97
N PRO A 506 -0.98 9.48 21.24
CA PRO A 506 -1.80 9.07 22.37
C PRO A 506 -3.07 9.91 22.52
N ASP A 507 -3.02 11.21 22.26
CA ASP A 507 -4.21 12.07 22.25
C ASP A 507 -5.23 11.60 21.21
N ARG A 508 -4.76 11.14 20.05
CA ARG A 508 -5.65 10.61 19.02
C ARG A 508 -6.25 9.26 19.40
N ILE A 509 -5.47 8.37 20.02
CA ILE A 509 -5.98 7.09 20.54
C ILE A 509 -7.08 7.36 21.57
N ASN A 510 -6.83 8.26 22.52
CA ASN A 510 -7.79 8.64 23.56
C ASN A 510 -9.06 9.27 22.96
N PHE A 511 -8.91 10.10 21.92
CA PHE A 511 -10.03 10.70 21.22
C PHE A 511 -10.92 9.64 20.55
N ILE A 512 -10.32 8.66 19.85
CA ILE A 512 -11.02 7.52 19.24
C ILE A 512 -11.73 6.67 20.30
N ASN A 513 -11.03 6.33 21.39
CA ASN A 513 -11.58 5.49 22.46
C ASN A 513 -12.72 6.17 23.22
N SER A 514 -12.68 7.50 23.33
CA SER A 514 -13.74 8.28 23.99
C SER A 514 -15.04 8.41 23.16
N GLY A 515 -15.10 7.83 21.96
CA GLY A 515 -16.27 7.93 21.07
C GLY A 515 -16.52 9.34 20.52
N ARG A 516 -15.64 10.31 20.81
CA ARG A 516 -15.74 11.70 20.37
C ARG A 516 -15.19 11.92 18.96
N ASP A 517 -14.57 10.92 18.36
CA ASP A 517 -14.17 10.95 16.95
C ASP A 517 -15.40 10.73 16.08
N VAL A 518 -15.93 11.79 15.47
CA VAL A 518 -17.08 11.81 14.53
C VAL A 518 -16.72 11.16 13.19
N LEU A 519 -15.86 10.14 13.21
CA LEU A 519 -15.43 9.45 12.01
C LEU A 519 -16.44 8.37 11.67
N VAL A 520 -16.99 8.49 10.47
CA VAL A 520 -17.46 7.35 9.68
C VAL A 520 -16.36 6.30 9.76
N GLN A 521 -16.67 5.19 10.43
CA GLN A 521 -15.77 4.04 10.55
C GLN A 521 -15.38 3.63 9.13
N THR A 522 -14.09 3.39 8.87
CA THR A 522 -13.75 2.52 7.73
C THR A 522 -14.45 1.20 8.02
N PRO A 523 -15.32 0.66 7.14
CA PRO A 523 -15.99 -0.60 7.40
C PRO A 523 -14.92 -1.67 7.61
N ARG A 524 -14.73 -2.06 8.87
CA ARG A 524 -14.07 -3.31 9.23
C ARG A 524 -15.15 -4.17 9.82
N VAL A 525 -15.22 -5.41 9.34
CA VAL A 525 -16.06 -6.44 9.94
C VAL A 525 -15.71 -6.50 11.44
N PRO A 526 -16.69 -6.36 12.35
CA PRO A 526 -16.42 -6.51 13.77
C PRO A 526 -15.80 -7.90 14.03
N ARG A 527 -14.78 -7.95 14.91
CA ARG A 527 -14.06 -9.19 15.27
C ARG A 527 -14.90 -10.23 16.03
N ASN A 528 -16.16 -9.93 16.30
CA ASN A 528 -17.06 -10.80 17.04
C ASN A 528 -18.23 -11.19 16.15
N LEU A 529 -18.14 -12.37 15.54
CA LEU A 529 -19.23 -13.28 15.18
C LEU A 529 -18.63 -14.64 14.83
#